data_AF-A0A2Z4FLK3-F1
#
_entry.id   AF-A0A2Z4FLK3-F1
#
_cell.length_a   1.000
_cell.length_b   1.000
_cell.length_c   1.000
_cell.angle_alpha   90.00
_cell.angle_beta   90.00
_cell.angle_gamma   90.00
#
_symmetry.space_group_name_H-M   'P 1'
#
loop_
_entity.id
_entity.type
_entity.pdbx_description
1 polymer ?
#
loop_
_entity_poly.entity_id
_entity_poly.type
_entity_poly.pdbx_seq_one_letter_code
_entity_poly.pdbx_strand_id
1 'polypeptide(L)'
;MLAGACGDSGDGPEESIEGVYKVASHTRSLGDCAKEGAPFDGDTLFKLSKKDGVLRYQTCELADTCHDPDPSRQFKQRDGAEWTGIKASATKRRETCNAQLAERVASPLNGDNIQIEVRQYTGEFAREEGQDCDEALIIANRDALSCHQRDIIKATLFEAP
;
A
#
# COMPACT_ATOMS: atom_id res chain seq x y z
N MET A 1 -47.07 -2.51 -25.15
CA MET A 1 -47.21 -3.01 -23.77
C MET A 1 -45.83 -3.37 -23.26
N LEU A 2 -45.56 -2.97 -22.02
CA LEU A 2 -44.39 -3.20 -21.17
C LEU A 2 -43.90 -4.68 -21.21
N ALA A 3 -42.66 -5.08 -20.95
CA ALA A 3 -41.51 -4.46 -20.30
C ALA A 3 -40.23 -5.18 -20.76
N GLY A 4 -39.17 -4.44 -21.05
CA GLY A 4 -37.79 -4.94 -20.98
C GLY A 4 -37.16 -4.37 -19.72
N ALA A 5 -37.36 -5.04 -18.58
CA ALA A 5 -36.66 -4.72 -17.35
C ALA A 5 -35.24 -5.30 -17.45
N CYS A 6 -34.28 -4.48 -17.84
CA CYS A 6 -32.88 -4.72 -17.48
C CYS A 6 -32.75 -4.39 -16.00
N GLY A 7 -32.90 -5.41 -15.15
CA GLY A 7 -32.48 -5.34 -13.74
C GLY A 7 -31.00 -4.96 -13.73
N ASP A 8 -30.70 -3.79 -13.20
CA ASP A 8 -30.20 -3.68 -11.83
C ASP A 8 -28.85 -4.37 -11.74
N SER A 9 -27.83 -3.70 -12.29
CA SER A 9 -26.46 -3.85 -11.81
C SER A 9 -26.49 -3.33 -10.39
N GLY A 10 -26.82 -4.21 -9.44
CA GLY A 10 -26.64 -3.94 -8.04
C GLY A 10 -25.16 -3.66 -7.82
N ASP A 11 -24.83 -2.38 -7.75
CA ASP A 11 -23.73 -1.88 -6.94
C ASP A 11 -24.05 -2.37 -5.52
N GLY A 12 -23.61 -3.59 -5.22
CA GLY A 12 -23.48 -4.05 -3.84
C GLY A 12 -22.68 -2.99 -3.09
N PRO A 13 -22.95 -2.76 -1.79
CA PRO A 13 -22.20 -1.78 -1.03
C PRO A 13 -20.71 -2.04 -1.22
N GLU A 14 -19.98 -1.09 -1.81
CA GLU A 14 -18.52 -1.12 -1.79
C GLU A 14 -18.13 -1.27 -0.31
N GLU A 15 -17.53 -2.41 0.06
CA GLU A 15 -16.96 -2.57 1.40
C GLU A 15 -15.94 -1.44 1.59
N SER A 16 -16.30 -0.47 2.42
CA SER A 16 -15.49 0.70 2.63
C SER A 16 -14.25 0.32 3.43
N ILE A 17 -13.08 0.53 2.84
CA ILE A 17 -11.77 0.35 3.50
C ILE A 17 -11.43 1.53 4.45
N GLU A 18 -12.34 2.50 4.60
CA GLU A 18 -12.16 3.64 5.48
C GLU A 18 -12.52 3.29 6.92
N GLY A 19 -11.70 3.71 7.87
CA GLY A 19 -11.92 3.39 9.28
C GLY A 19 -10.69 3.60 10.13
N VAL A 20 -10.87 3.47 11.45
CA VAL A 20 -9.77 3.34 12.40
C VAL A 20 -9.56 1.85 12.63
N TYR A 21 -8.32 1.40 12.57
CA TYR A 21 -7.95 0.00 12.61
C TYR A 21 -6.94 -0.25 13.73
N LYS A 22 -7.19 -1.30 14.52
CA LYS A 22 -6.26 -1.81 15.51
C LYS A 22 -5.41 -2.92 14.89
N VAL A 23 -4.10 -2.78 14.98
CA VAL A 23 -3.17 -3.80 14.47
C VAL A 23 -3.26 -5.05 15.33
N ALA A 24 -3.66 -6.15 14.69
CA ALA A 24 -3.74 -7.47 15.32
C ALA A 24 -2.40 -8.22 15.20
N SER A 25 -1.69 -8.03 14.08
CA SER A 25 -0.34 -8.56 13.89
C SER A 25 0.46 -7.69 12.93
N HIS A 26 1.75 -7.50 13.23
CA HIS A 26 2.72 -6.90 12.34
C HIS A 26 3.94 -7.82 12.28
N THR A 27 4.30 -8.28 11.08
CA THR A 27 5.52 -9.05 10.84
C THR A 27 6.43 -8.34 9.87
N ARG A 28 7.75 -8.51 10.03
CA ARG A 28 8.79 -7.97 9.14
C ARG A 28 9.76 -9.05 8.74
N SER A 29 9.99 -9.19 7.45
CA SER A 29 11.06 -9.99 6.87
C SER A 29 12.13 -9.07 6.31
N LEU A 30 13.39 -9.34 6.63
CA LEU A 30 14.56 -8.63 6.11
C LEU A 30 15.34 -9.56 5.18
N GLY A 31 15.61 -9.11 3.97
CA GLY A 31 16.41 -9.85 2.97
C GLY A 31 15.72 -11.03 2.28
N ASP A 32 14.58 -11.52 2.78
CA ASP A 32 13.76 -12.55 2.11
C ASP A 32 12.28 -12.13 2.05
N CYS A 33 11.90 -11.45 0.97
CA CYS A 33 10.50 -11.05 0.77
C CYS A 33 9.58 -12.17 0.27
N ALA A 34 10.07 -13.41 0.08
CA ALA A 34 9.24 -14.52 -0.37
C ALA A 34 8.37 -15.11 0.76
N LYS A 35 8.66 -14.76 2.02
CA LYS A 35 7.97 -15.31 3.19
C LYS A 35 7.41 -14.22 4.08
N GLU A 36 6.44 -14.58 4.92
CA GLU A 36 6.05 -13.74 6.04
C GLU A 36 7.20 -13.73 7.07
N GLY A 37 7.43 -12.57 7.69
CA GLY A 37 8.58 -12.35 8.56
C GLY A 37 8.35 -12.74 10.01
N ALA A 38 9.22 -12.27 10.89
CA ALA A 38 9.07 -12.39 12.34
C ALA A 38 8.19 -11.26 12.89
N PRO A 39 7.56 -11.42 14.07
CA PRO A 39 6.86 -10.33 14.74
C PRO A 39 7.72 -9.07 14.84
N PHE A 40 7.13 -7.93 14.52
CA PHE A 40 7.80 -6.63 14.52
C PHE A 40 6.94 -5.61 15.28
N ASP A 41 7.60 -4.82 16.12
CA ASP A 41 6.94 -3.75 16.87
C ASP A 41 6.82 -2.50 15.98
N GLY A 42 5.60 -2.15 15.60
CA GLY A 42 5.31 -1.03 14.71
C GLY A 42 4.03 -0.32 15.11
N ASP A 43 3.29 0.22 14.14
CA ASP A 43 2.05 0.93 14.42
C ASP A 43 1.05 0.02 15.16
N THR A 44 0.39 0.52 16.20
CA THR A 44 -0.60 -0.23 16.99
C THR A 44 -2.03 0.10 16.58
N LEU A 45 -2.24 1.32 16.10
CA LEU A 45 -3.50 1.86 15.66
C LEU A 45 -3.25 2.82 14.49
N PHE A 46 -4.10 2.77 13.47
CA PHE A 46 -4.03 3.69 12.34
C PHE A 46 -5.41 3.97 11.77
N LYS A 47 -5.53 5.04 11.01
CA LYS A 47 -6.74 5.41 10.29
C LYS A 47 -6.49 5.41 8.79
N LEU A 48 -7.43 4.84 8.06
CA LEU A 48 -7.55 4.97 6.61
C LEU A 48 -8.72 5.91 6.30
N SER A 49 -8.46 6.93 5.49
CA SER A 49 -9.50 7.86 5.03
C SER A 49 -9.31 8.21 3.57
N LYS A 50 -10.40 8.25 2.80
CA LYS A 50 -10.40 8.58 1.39
C LYS A 50 -10.68 10.07 1.22
N LYS A 51 -9.82 10.74 0.46
CA LYS A 51 -10.04 12.13 0.04
C LYS A 51 -9.47 12.34 -1.35
N ASP A 52 -10.28 12.92 -2.24
CA ASP A 52 -9.90 13.22 -3.63
C ASP A 52 -9.40 11.97 -4.40
N GLY A 53 -10.04 10.81 -4.15
CA GLY A 53 -9.65 9.54 -4.78
C GLY A 53 -8.35 8.91 -4.25
N VAL A 54 -7.80 9.46 -3.16
CA VAL A 54 -6.59 8.97 -2.50
C VAL A 54 -6.94 8.44 -1.12
N LEU A 55 -6.56 7.20 -0.84
CA LEU A 55 -6.64 6.64 0.50
C LEU A 55 -5.39 7.07 1.29
N ARG A 56 -5.60 7.62 2.48
CA ARG A 56 -4.57 8.24 3.31
C ARG A 56 -4.37 7.42 4.58
N TYR A 57 -3.13 7.13 4.89
CA TYR A 57 -2.73 6.47 6.13
C TYR A 57 -2.34 7.50 7.21
N GLN A 58 -2.93 7.38 8.38
CA GLN A 58 -2.60 8.17 9.57
C GLN A 58 -2.28 7.23 10.71
N THR A 59 -1.14 7.38 11.37
CA THR A 59 -0.90 6.70 12.65
C THR A 59 -1.74 7.36 13.74
N CYS A 60 -2.19 6.58 14.72
CA CYS A 60 -3.01 7.09 15.81
C CYS A 60 -2.45 6.66 17.16
N GLU A 61 -2.46 7.56 18.14
CA GLU A 61 -2.13 7.25 19.53
C GLU A 61 -3.32 6.60 20.25
N LEU A 62 -4.52 7.10 19.91
CA LEU A 62 -5.84 6.65 20.40
C LEU A 62 -6.84 6.71 19.24
N ALA A 63 -8.00 6.06 19.39
CA ALA A 63 -9.04 5.99 18.34
C ALA A 63 -9.40 7.35 17.73
N ASP A 64 -9.45 8.39 18.56
CA ASP A 64 -9.84 9.74 18.16
C ASP A 64 -8.65 10.70 18.00
N THR A 65 -7.42 10.22 18.28
CA THR A 65 -6.19 11.02 18.25
C THR A 65 -5.24 10.46 17.20
N CYS A 66 -5.45 10.89 15.95
CA CYS A 66 -4.61 10.53 14.82
C CYS A 66 -3.70 11.68 14.39
N HIS A 67 -2.48 11.34 14.01
CA HIS A 67 -1.53 12.28 13.44
C HIS A 67 -1.92 12.70 12.03
N ASP A 68 -1.27 13.75 11.53
CA ASP A 68 -1.44 14.16 10.14
C ASP A 68 -1.08 13.01 9.18
N PRO A 69 -1.80 12.88 8.04
CA PRO A 69 -1.50 11.84 7.08
C PRO A 69 -0.09 11.94 6.55
N ASP A 70 0.63 10.82 6.55
CA ASP A 70 1.96 10.72 5.96
C ASP A 70 1.82 10.70 4.42
N PRO A 71 2.27 11.74 3.68
CA PRO A 71 2.15 11.76 2.23
C PRO A 71 2.91 10.61 1.57
N SER A 72 3.91 10.03 2.25
CA SER A 72 4.66 8.88 1.76
C SER A 72 3.92 7.55 1.92
N ARG A 73 2.75 7.54 2.58
CA ARG A 73 1.89 6.36 2.84
C ARG A 73 0.48 6.54 2.26
N GLN A 74 0.38 7.20 1.11
CA GLN A 74 -0.87 7.34 0.37
C GLN A 74 -1.05 6.21 -0.64
N PHE A 75 -2.30 5.87 -0.92
CA PHE A 75 -2.67 4.84 -1.88
C PHE A 75 -3.64 5.38 -2.92
N LYS A 76 -3.58 4.81 -4.11
CA LYS A 76 -4.56 4.99 -5.19
C LYS A 76 -5.25 3.65 -5.44
N GLN A 77 -6.53 3.70 -5.79
CA GLN A 77 -7.28 2.50 -6.14
C GLN A 77 -6.64 1.83 -7.36
N ARG A 78 -6.42 0.52 -7.29
CA ARG A 78 -5.83 -0.25 -8.39
C ARG A 78 -6.88 -1.09 -9.10
N ASP A 79 -7.51 -2.01 -8.39
CA ASP A 79 -8.51 -2.94 -8.92
C ASP A 79 -9.43 -3.42 -7.79
N GLY A 80 -10.74 -3.48 -8.06
CA GLY A 80 -11.76 -3.78 -7.05
C GLY A 80 -11.56 -2.99 -5.76
N ALA A 81 -11.36 -3.71 -4.65
CA ALA A 81 -11.14 -3.16 -3.32
C ALA A 81 -9.64 -3.00 -2.94
N GLU A 82 -8.70 -3.27 -3.84
CA GLU A 82 -7.26 -3.12 -3.58
C GLU A 82 -6.77 -1.70 -3.85
N TRP A 83 -5.95 -1.19 -2.91
CA TRP A 83 -5.35 0.14 -2.97
C TRP A 83 -3.82 0.03 -2.94
N THR A 84 -3.14 0.73 -3.84
CA THR A 84 -1.67 0.67 -3.96
C THR A 84 -1.01 2.03 -3.76
N GLY A 85 0.06 2.08 -2.98
CA GLY A 85 0.91 3.24 -2.79
C GLY A 85 2.33 2.94 -3.26
N ILE A 86 2.85 3.73 -4.19
CA ILE A 86 4.22 3.58 -4.70
C ILE A 86 5.00 4.85 -4.39
N LYS A 87 6.25 4.68 -3.99
CA LYS A 87 7.23 5.76 -3.89
C LYS A 87 8.56 5.26 -4.43
N ALA A 88 9.06 5.91 -5.47
CA ALA A 88 10.36 5.59 -6.03
C ALA A 88 11.31 6.78 -5.92
N SER A 89 12.61 6.48 -5.81
CA SER A 89 13.67 7.47 -5.93
C SER A 89 14.92 6.80 -6.48
N ALA A 90 15.70 7.52 -7.27
CA ALA A 90 16.95 6.99 -7.79
C ALA A 90 18.02 8.06 -7.93
N THR A 91 19.27 7.61 -7.92
CA THR A 91 20.42 8.42 -8.29
C THR A 91 20.98 7.93 -9.62
N LYS A 92 21.16 8.86 -10.57
CA LYS A 92 21.76 8.62 -11.87
C LYS A 92 23.28 8.46 -11.74
N ARG A 93 23.85 7.36 -12.25
CA ARG A 93 25.30 7.15 -12.34
C ARG A 93 25.68 6.64 -13.71
N ARG A 94 26.31 7.48 -14.54
CA ARG A 94 26.66 7.12 -15.94
C ARG A 94 25.43 6.49 -16.62
N GLU A 95 25.52 5.26 -17.11
CA GLU A 95 24.49 4.51 -17.82
C GLU A 95 23.61 3.65 -16.91
N THR A 96 23.63 3.88 -15.59
CA THR A 96 22.80 3.14 -14.62
C THR A 96 21.97 4.06 -13.73
N CYS A 97 20.90 3.48 -13.20
CA CYS A 97 20.07 4.04 -12.13
C CYS A 97 20.25 3.19 -10.88
N ASN A 98 20.74 3.79 -9.79
CA ASN A 98 20.68 3.16 -8.47
C ASN A 98 19.38 3.60 -7.80
N ALA A 99 18.46 2.66 -7.61
CA ALA A 99 17.07 2.94 -7.28
C ALA A 99 16.64 2.33 -5.94
N GLN A 100 15.74 3.04 -5.28
CA GLN A 100 14.96 2.58 -4.15
C GLN A 100 13.48 2.68 -4.53
N LEU A 101 12.73 1.62 -4.24
CA LEU A 101 11.31 1.53 -4.52
C LEU A 101 10.60 1.00 -3.28
N ALA A 102 9.64 1.75 -2.77
CA ALA A 102 8.74 1.31 -1.72
C ALA A 102 7.34 1.14 -2.31
N GLU A 103 6.76 -0.03 -2.10
CA GLU A 103 5.40 -0.35 -2.54
C GLU A 103 4.57 -0.74 -1.34
N ARG A 104 3.31 -0.32 -1.35
CA ARG A 104 2.33 -0.67 -0.34
C ARG A 104 1.06 -1.13 -1.01
N VAL A 105 0.44 -2.17 -0.48
CA VAL A 105 -0.83 -2.69 -0.93
C VAL A 105 -1.74 -2.81 0.27
N ALA A 106 -2.84 -2.08 0.29
CA ALA A 106 -3.91 -2.24 1.25
C ALA A 106 -5.05 -3.01 0.59
N SER A 107 -5.50 -4.08 1.25
CA SER A 107 -6.53 -4.99 0.75
C SER A 107 -7.46 -5.40 1.89
N PRO A 108 -8.77 -5.51 1.66
CA PRO A 108 -9.68 -6.12 2.62
C PRO A 108 -9.31 -7.59 2.86
N LEU A 109 -9.58 -8.05 4.07
CA LEU A 109 -9.41 -9.43 4.50
C LEU A 109 -10.70 -9.83 5.22
N ASN A 110 -11.45 -10.78 4.66
CA ASN A 110 -12.67 -11.38 5.22
C ASN A 110 -13.46 -10.49 6.23
N GLY A 111 -14.53 -9.83 5.77
CA GLY A 111 -15.30 -8.88 6.59
C GLY A 111 -14.51 -7.58 6.79
N ASP A 112 -14.55 -7.00 7.99
CA ASP A 112 -13.99 -5.67 8.29
C ASP A 112 -12.47 -5.64 8.60
N ASN A 113 -11.74 -6.73 8.30
CA ASN A 113 -10.29 -6.72 8.50
C ASN A 113 -9.58 -6.22 7.24
N ILE A 114 -8.35 -5.77 7.43
CA ILE A 114 -7.48 -5.33 6.34
C ILE A 114 -6.10 -5.92 6.48
N GLN A 115 -5.46 -6.13 5.35
CA GLN A 115 -4.03 -6.42 5.25
C GLN A 115 -3.34 -5.28 4.50
N ILE A 116 -2.30 -4.72 5.12
CA ILE A 116 -1.35 -3.82 4.46
C ILE A 116 -0.04 -4.57 4.30
N GLU A 117 0.37 -4.76 3.05
CA GLU A 117 1.67 -5.29 2.69
C GLU A 117 2.58 -4.14 2.26
N VAL A 118 3.78 -4.06 2.84
CA VAL A 118 4.81 -3.09 2.47
C VAL A 118 6.02 -3.84 1.95
N ARG A 119 6.53 -3.48 0.77
CA ARG A 119 7.76 -4.03 0.21
C ARG A 119 8.75 -2.91 -0.09
N GLN A 120 10.01 -3.12 0.27
CA GLN A 120 11.10 -2.22 -0.07
C GLN A 120 12.12 -2.94 -0.94
N TYR A 121 12.42 -2.31 -2.06
CA TYR A 121 13.36 -2.79 -3.06
C TYR A 121 14.50 -1.80 -3.19
N THR A 122 15.69 -2.34 -3.46
CA THR A 122 16.88 -1.55 -3.78
C THR A 122 17.69 -2.29 -4.83
N GLY A 123 18.37 -1.56 -5.70
CA GLY A 123 19.18 -2.18 -6.73
C GLY A 123 19.71 -1.19 -7.74
N GLU A 124 20.41 -1.73 -8.73
CA GLU A 124 20.93 -0.98 -9.86
C GLU A 124 20.45 -1.63 -11.16
N PHE A 125 20.01 -0.82 -12.11
CA PHE A 125 19.65 -1.28 -13.45
C PHE A 125 20.21 -0.34 -14.52
N ALA A 126 20.39 -0.87 -15.73
CA ALA A 126 20.88 -0.11 -16.86
C ALA A 126 19.79 0.80 -17.44
N ARG A 127 20.17 1.96 -17.94
CA ARG A 127 19.29 2.89 -18.65
C ARG A 127 19.90 3.26 -19.99
N GLU A 128 19.06 3.68 -20.93
CA GLU A 128 19.55 4.21 -22.20
C GLU A 128 20.18 5.61 -22.02
N GLU A 129 21.00 6.01 -22.99
CA GLU A 129 21.52 7.38 -23.05
C GLU A 129 20.34 8.37 -23.16
N GLY A 130 20.38 9.44 -22.36
CA GLY A 130 19.31 10.45 -22.33
C GLY A 130 18.10 10.11 -21.45
N GLN A 131 17.90 8.85 -21.02
CA GLN A 131 16.81 8.50 -20.10
C GLN A 131 17.06 9.01 -18.67
N ASP A 132 16.03 9.50 -17.99
CA ASP A 132 16.12 9.88 -16.58
C ASP A 132 15.67 8.74 -15.65
N CYS A 133 16.21 8.74 -14.44
CA CYS A 133 15.86 7.74 -13.42
C CYS A 133 14.59 8.16 -12.67
N ASP A 134 13.49 8.33 -13.40
CA ASP A 134 12.20 8.71 -12.84
C ASP A 134 11.43 7.49 -12.27
N GLU A 135 10.31 7.76 -11.59
CA GLU A 135 9.49 6.72 -10.98
C GLU A 135 8.96 5.69 -12.00
N ALA A 136 8.60 6.14 -13.20
CA ALA A 136 8.06 5.25 -14.24
C ALA A 136 9.12 4.24 -14.71
N LEU A 137 10.35 4.70 -14.94
CA LEU A 137 11.46 3.83 -15.33
C LEU A 137 11.83 2.85 -14.22
N ILE A 138 11.82 3.30 -12.95
CA ILE A 138 12.08 2.43 -11.79
C ILE A 138 11.02 1.33 -11.67
N ILE A 139 9.73 1.66 -11.82
CA ILE A 139 8.64 0.69 -11.78
C ILE A 139 8.78 -0.32 -12.93
N ALA A 140 9.11 0.15 -14.14
CA ALA A 140 9.32 -0.72 -15.30
C ALA A 140 10.50 -1.71 -15.10
N ASN A 141 11.48 -1.34 -14.27
CA ASN A 141 12.65 -2.16 -13.94
C ASN A 141 12.57 -2.79 -12.53
N ARG A 142 11.37 -2.90 -11.95
CA ARG A 142 11.17 -3.46 -10.60
C ARG A 142 11.82 -4.84 -10.44
N ASP A 143 11.73 -5.69 -11.45
CA ASP A 143 12.28 -7.06 -11.41
C ASP A 143 13.82 -7.11 -11.37
N ALA A 144 14.50 -6.00 -11.71
CA ALA A 144 15.94 -5.87 -11.54
C ALA A 144 16.33 -5.47 -10.10
N LEU A 145 15.37 -5.05 -9.28
CA LEU A 145 15.61 -4.64 -7.90
C LEU A 145 15.49 -5.82 -6.94
N SER A 146 16.34 -5.84 -5.93
CA SER A 146 16.27 -6.84 -4.86
C SER A 146 15.36 -6.34 -3.75
N CYS A 147 14.38 -7.16 -3.38
CA CYS A 147 13.55 -6.88 -2.20
C CYS A 147 14.35 -7.15 -0.93
N HIS A 148 14.47 -6.16 -0.06
CA HIS A 148 15.25 -6.24 1.18
C HIS A 148 14.38 -6.12 2.44
N GLN A 149 13.14 -5.70 2.30
CA GLN A 149 12.19 -5.68 3.41
C GLN A 149 10.77 -5.98 2.91
N ARG A 150 10.05 -6.82 3.66
CA ARG A 150 8.62 -7.05 3.52
C ARG A 150 7.95 -6.98 4.89
N ASP A 151 6.99 -6.07 5.03
CA ASP A 151 6.15 -5.99 6.22
C ASP A 151 4.73 -6.46 5.88
N ILE A 152 4.10 -7.19 6.79
CA ILE A 152 2.69 -7.56 6.71
C ILE A 152 2.00 -7.08 7.97
N ILE A 153 1.03 -6.18 7.81
CA ILE A 153 0.21 -5.62 8.86
C ILE A 153 -1.20 -6.16 8.64
N LYS A 154 -1.73 -6.91 9.62
CA LYS A 154 -3.13 -7.35 9.64
C LYS A 154 -3.82 -6.60 10.76
N ALA A 155 -4.93 -5.95 10.44
CA ALA A 155 -5.64 -5.09 11.36
C ALA A 155 -7.15 -5.28 11.26
N THR A 156 -7.83 -5.04 12.37
CA THR A 156 -9.28 -5.17 12.50
C THR A 156 -9.88 -3.80 12.72
N LEU A 157 -11.04 -3.55 12.10
CA LEU A 157 -11.78 -2.31 12.31
C LEU A 157 -12.02 -2.11 13.82
N PHE A 158 -11.63 -0.93 14.30
CA PHE A 158 -11.85 -0.52 15.67
C PHE A 158 -13.23 0.13 15.77
N GLU A 159 -14.20 -0.64 16.24
CA GLU A 159 -15.49 -0.09 16.66
C GLU A 159 -15.32 0.52 18.05
N ALA A 160 -15.51 1.83 18.17
CA ALA A 160 -15.59 2.46 19.48
C ALA A 160 -16.80 1.87 20.24
N PRO A 161 -16.67 1.56 21.54
CA PRO A 161 -17.75 1.03 22.36
C PRO A 161 -18.92 2.01 22.53
#